data_AF-A0A1E5PLF6-F1
#
_entry.id   AF-A0A1E5PLF6-F1
#
_cell.length_a   1.000
_cell.length_b   1.000
_cell.length_c   1.000
_cell.angle_alpha   90.00
_cell.angle_beta   90.00
_cell.angle_gamma   90.00
#
_symmetry.space_group_name_H-M   'P 1'
#
loop_
_entity.id
_entity.type
_entity.pdbx_description
1 polymer ?
#
loop_
_entity_poly.entity_id
_entity_poly.type
_entity_poly.pdbx_seq_one_letter_code
_entity_poly.pdbx_strand_id
1 'polypeptide(L)'
;MILMSVDVLPPARSQQEPSPQAVMLPESATSWAVGTLMATVPGSAHLAEQVLSAAATQACLPVTELAKAMVAGSRGTPLPSDVLRALDDSVQAARRQNTEPRRSGTYLMPTRKDAERALARFFDARVRLCAAPDDQEARRAVDDAVYTLCVLMGQPTPFAAVNEALQYTSA
;
A
#
# COMPACT_ATOMS: atom_id res chain seq x y z
N MET A 1 37.98 -74.73 23.93
CA MET A 1 37.10 -75.01 22.77
C MET A 1 37.23 -73.83 21.83
N ILE A 2 37.82 -74.08 20.66
CA ILE A 2 38.17 -73.08 19.63
C ILE A 2 36.95 -72.81 18.74
N LEU A 3 36.75 -71.54 18.35
CA LEU A 3 36.31 -71.02 17.03
C LEU A 3 35.87 -69.55 17.23
N MET A 4 36.68 -68.55 16.90
CA MET A 4 36.96 -67.95 15.57
C MET A 4 35.96 -66.86 15.13
N SER A 5 36.55 -65.85 14.47
CA SER A 5 36.00 -64.67 13.77
C SER A 5 36.18 -63.36 14.57
N VAL A 6 37.22 -62.55 14.38
CA VAL A 6 37.67 -61.79 13.16
C VAL A 6 36.52 -60.85 12.75
N ASP A 7 36.62 -59.51 12.83
CA ASP A 7 37.57 -58.67 12.12
C ASP A 7 37.57 -57.18 12.61
N VAL A 8 38.71 -56.52 12.42
CA VAL A 8 38.98 -55.07 12.21
C VAL A 8 38.63 -53.98 13.26
N LEU A 9 39.70 -53.34 13.76
CA LEU A 9 39.86 -51.93 14.22
C LEU A 9 40.68 -51.19 13.09
N PRO A 10 40.83 -49.83 12.92
CA PRO A 10 40.53 -48.66 13.79
C PRO A 10 40.02 -47.40 12.97
N PRO A 11 40.38 -46.13 13.28
CA PRO A 11 39.75 -45.21 14.24
C PRO A 11 39.17 -43.90 13.60
N ALA A 12 38.58 -43.05 14.46
CA ALA A 12 38.38 -41.59 14.28
C ALA A 12 37.66 -41.10 13.02
N ARG A 13 36.33 -40.88 13.14
CA ARG A 13 35.63 -39.90 12.31
C ARG A 13 35.27 -38.70 13.17
N SER A 14 35.94 -37.58 12.87
CA SER A 14 35.57 -36.24 13.25
C SER A 14 34.09 -36.01 12.98
N GLN A 15 33.25 -36.03 14.03
CA GLN A 15 31.90 -35.49 13.93
C GLN A 15 31.96 -34.00 14.28
N GLN A 16 32.42 -33.25 13.29
CA GLN A 16 32.04 -31.87 13.14
C GLN A 16 31.12 -31.82 11.93
N GLU A 17 29.82 -31.65 12.19
CA GLU A 17 28.88 -31.00 11.28
C GLU A 17 27.76 -30.36 12.11
N PRO A 18 27.21 -29.24 11.63
CA PRO A 18 26.88 -28.09 12.46
C PRO A 18 25.39 -27.97 12.75
N SER A 19 25.11 -27.13 13.75
CA SER A 19 23.79 -26.63 14.15
C SER A 19 22.86 -26.31 12.97
N PRO A 20 21.60 -26.78 12.95
CA PRO A 20 20.60 -26.28 12.03
C PRO A 20 20.05 -24.95 12.57
N GLN A 21 20.93 -23.96 12.74
CA GLN A 21 20.48 -22.58 12.62
C GLN A 21 20.18 -22.38 11.15
N ALA A 22 18.89 -22.35 10.84
CA ALA A 22 18.38 -21.92 9.55
C ALA A 22 19.22 -20.73 9.08
N VAL A 23 19.91 -20.92 7.96
CA VAL A 23 20.59 -19.88 7.21
C VAL A 23 19.49 -18.92 6.77
N MET A 24 19.20 -17.95 7.63
CA MET A 24 18.49 -16.73 7.27
C MET A 24 19.46 -16.03 6.33
N LEU A 25 19.26 -16.21 5.03
CA LEU A 25 19.96 -15.47 3.99
C LEU A 25 19.99 -13.99 4.44
N PRO A 26 21.12 -13.28 4.34
CA PRO A 26 21.11 -11.86 4.62
C PRO A 26 20.05 -11.26 3.71
N GLU A 27 18.95 -10.80 4.31
CA GLU A 27 17.86 -10.14 3.62
C GLU A 27 18.54 -9.04 2.80
N SER A 28 18.47 -9.12 1.47
CA SER A 28 19.17 -8.15 0.64
C SER A 28 18.71 -6.77 1.09
N ALA A 29 19.61 -5.78 1.21
CA ALA A 29 19.23 -4.46 1.71
C ALA A 29 18.00 -3.91 0.96
N THR A 30 17.88 -4.26 -0.32
CA THR A 30 16.72 -4.02 -1.17
C THR A 30 15.44 -4.71 -0.67
N SER A 31 15.46 -6.00 -0.36
CA SER A 31 14.31 -6.73 0.19
C SER A 31 13.84 -6.13 1.52
N TRP A 32 14.79 -5.81 2.41
CA TRP A 32 14.47 -5.14 3.67
C TRP A 32 13.87 -3.73 3.45
N ALA A 33 14.43 -2.95 2.52
CA ALA A 33 13.92 -1.62 2.18
C ALA A 33 12.52 -1.68 1.56
N VAL A 34 12.25 -2.66 0.70
CA VAL A 34 10.92 -2.94 0.13
C VAL A 34 9.93 -3.28 1.24
N GLY A 35 10.29 -4.18 2.17
CA GLY A 35 9.45 -4.52 3.33
C GLY A 35 9.16 -3.32 4.24
N THR A 36 10.17 -2.48 4.47
CA THR A 36 10.01 -1.22 5.23
C THR A 36 9.07 -0.25 4.52
N LEU A 37 9.20 -0.11 3.19
CA LEU A 37 8.32 0.75 2.40
C LEU A 37 6.87 0.24 2.38
N MET A 38 6.65 -1.07 2.31
CA MET A 38 5.32 -1.67 2.40
C MET A 38 4.61 -1.36 3.73
N ALA A 39 5.35 -1.16 4.83
CA ALA A 39 4.76 -0.72 6.09
C ALA A 39 4.29 0.75 6.07
N THR A 40 4.79 1.55 5.12
CA THR A 40 4.54 3.00 5.04
C THR A 40 3.63 3.40 3.87
N VAL A 41 3.57 2.60 2.81
CA VAL A 41 2.72 2.84 1.64
C VAL A 41 1.78 1.64 1.49
N PRO A 42 0.44 1.81 1.59
CA PRO A 42 -0.48 0.72 1.30
C PRO A 42 -0.30 0.29 -0.17
N GLY A 43 0.04 -0.97 -0.42
CA GLY A 43 0.26 -1.48 -1.77
C GLY A 43 0.99 -2.83 -1.82
N SER A 44 1.26 -3.29 -3.04
CA SER A 44 2.03 -4.51 -3.29
C SER A 44 3.54 -4.27 -3.18
N ALA A 45 4.32 -5.35 -3.03
CA ALA A 45 5.79 -5.29 -3.08
C ALA A 45 6.29 -4.58 -4.35
N HIS A 46 5.62 -4.79 -5.47
CA HIS A 46 5.94 -4.13 -6.73
C HIS A 46 5.79 -2.60 -6.67
N LEU A 47 4.79 -2.07 -5.95
CA LEU A 47 4.66 -0.64 -5.75
C LEU A 47 5.81 -0.11 -4.87
N ALA A 48 6.19 -0.84 -3.81
CA ALA A 48 7.31 -0.48 -2.97
C ALA A 48 8.66 -0.50 -3.74
N GLU A 49 8.85 -1.44 -4.66
CA GLU A 49 9.99 -1.46 -5.58
C GLU A 49 10.02 -0.23 -6.51
N GLN A 50 8.86 0.18 -7.03
CA GLN A 50 8.74 1.38 -7.85
C GLN A 50 9.08 2.64 -7.05
N VAL A 51 8.56 2.77 -5.82
CA VAL A 51 8.88 3.88 -4.92
C VAL A 51 10.38 3.93 -4.63
N LEU A 52 10.99 2.80 -4.32
CA LEU A 52 12.43 2.71 -4.06
C LEU A 52 13.25 3.11 -5.30
N SER A 53 12.82 2.68 -6.48
CA SER A 53 13.47 3.02 -7.76
C SER A 53 13.35 4.50 -8.11
N ALA A 54 12.16 5.09 -7.86
CA ALA A 54 11.91 6.51 -8.07
C ALA A 54 12.77 7.38 -7.13
N ALA A 55 12.80 7.04 -5.84
CA ALA A 55 13.62 7.74 -4.86
C ALA A 55 15.11 7.63 -5.17
N ALA A 56 15.59 6.47 -5.62
CA ALA A 56 16.98 6.26 -6.04
C ALA A 56 17.34 7.15 -7.23
N THR A 57 16.45 7.21 -8.23
CA THR A 57 16.62 8.08 -9.41
C THR A 57 16.66 9.55 -9.01
N GLN A 58 15.75 9.99 -8.13
CA GLN A 58 15.66 11.37 -7.67
C GLN A 58 16.84 11.79 -6.78
N ALA A 59 17.43 10.84 -6.05
CA ALA A 59 18.65 11.04 -5.28
C ALA A 59 19.95 10.83 -6.08
N CYS A 60 19.87 10.50 -7.38
CA CYS A 60 21.02 10.13 -8.22
C CYS A 60 21.88 8.99 -7.64
N LEU A 61 21.25 8.04 -6.95
CA LEU A 61 21.90 6.88 -6.35
C LEU A 61 21.43 5.58 -7.01
N PRO A 62 22.27 4.54 -7.08
CA PRO A 62 21.78 3.21 -7.40
C PRO A 62 20.88 2.69 -6.28
N VAL A 63 19.83 1.94 -6.64
CA VAL A 63 18.83 1.38 -5.71
C VAL A 63 19.47 0.63 -4.53
N THR A 64 20.57 -0.08 -4.79
CA THR A 64 21.31 -0.84 -3.77
C THR A 64 21.98 0.04 -2.72
N GLU A 65 22.52 1.20 -3.11
CA GLU A 65 23.14 2.16 -2.18
C GLU A 65 22.09 2.93 -1.40
N LEU A 66 20.96 3.28 -2.04
CA LEU A 66 19.81 3.85 -1.34
C LEU A 66 19.29 2.87 -0.26
N ALA A 67 19.13 1.59 -0.62
CA ALA A 67 18.67 0.57 0.32
C ALA A 67 19.64 0.36 1.49
N LYS A 68 20.96 0.39 1.25
CA LYS A 68 21.98 0.37 2.32
C LYS A 68 21.89 1.61 3.20
N ALA A 69 21.68 2.79 2.62
CA ALA A 69 21.50 4.03 3.37
C ALA A 69 20.27 3.96 4.28
N MET A 70 19.15 3.39 3.81
CA MET A 70 17.96 3.15 4.63
C MET A 70 18.23 2.17 5.78
N VAL A 71 18.99 1.09 5.55
CA VAL A 71 19.40 0.14 6.61
C VAL A 71 20.34 0.83 7.62
N ALA A 72 21.25 1.69 7.19
CA ALA A 72 22.10 2.47 8.10
C ALA A 72 21.25 3.46 8.91
N GLY A 73 20.26 4.08 8.28
CA GLY A 73 19.24 4.93 8.89
C GLY A 73 18.51 4.29 10.06
N SER A 74 17.98 3.10 9.85
CA SER A 74 17.25 2.37 10.90
C SER A 74 18.14 1.99 12.09
N ARG A 75 19.46 1.99 11.90
CA ARG A 75 20.47 1.76 12.95
C ARG A 75 20.97 3.06 13.60
N GLY A 76 20.40 4.21 13.25
CA GLY A 76 20.72 5.51 13.84
C GLY A 76 21.75 6.35 13.08
N THR A 77 22.22 5.91 11.91
CA THR A 77 23.09 6.74 11.06
C THR A 77 22.23 7.75 10.30
N PRO A 78 22.46 9.07 10.44
CA PRO A 78 21.63 10.06 9.76
C PRO A 78 21.79 9.93 8.23
N LEU A 79 20.66 9.85 7.52
CA LEU A 79 20.65 9.91 6.06
C LEU A 79 20.91 11.34 5.59
N PRO A 80 21.57 11.52 4.44
CA PRO A 80 21.61 12.80 3.75
C PRO A 80 20.21 13.36 3.48
N SER A 81 20.03 14.67 3.66
CA SER A 81 18.72 15.33 3.58
C SER A 81 18.06 15.24 2.20
N ASP A 82 18.86 15.20 1.15
CA ASP A 82 18.43 14.97 -0.24
C ASP A 82 17.81 13.59 -0.43
N VAL A 83 18.40 12.55 0.19
CA VAL A 83 17.88 11.18 0.16
C VAL A 83 16.56 11.09 0.93
N LEU A 84 16.49 11.70 2.12
CA LEU A 84 15.26 11.73 2.92
C LEU A 84 14.11 12.43 2.17
N ARG A 85 14.41 13.56 1.54
CA ARG A 85 13.43 14.31 0.74
C ARG A 85 12.97 13.50 -0.48
N ALA A 86 13.89 12.88 -1.22
CA ALA A 86 13.53 12.04 -2.37
C ALA A 86 12.63 10.86 -1.96
N LEU A 87 12.87 10.27 -0.80
CA LEU A 87 12.06 9.17 -0.27
C LEU A 87 10.66 9.65 0.13
N ASP A 88 10.56 10.77 0.87
CA ASP A 88 9.26 11.34 1.26
C ASP A 88 8.45 11.75 0.03
N ASP A 89 9.06 12.47 -0.92
CA ASP A 89 8.41 12.89 -2.16
C ASP A 89 7.85 11.68 -2.94
N SER A 90 8.65 10.62 -3.07
CA SER A 90 8.26 9.39 -3.78
C SER A 90 7.15 8.62 -3.05
N VAL A 91 7.22 8.51 -1.72
CA VAL A 91 6.20 7.90 -0.88
C VAL A 91 4.88 8.67 -0.98
N GLN A 92 4.92 9.99 -0.91
CA GLN A 92 3.74 10.84 -1.04
C GLN A 92 3.15 10.77 -2.45
N ALA A 93 3.98 10.72 -3.49
CA ALA A 93 3.52 10.53 -4.86
C ALA A 93 2.78 9.19 -5.02
N ALA A 94 3.32 8.09 -4.49
CA ALA A 94 2.68 6.79 -4.55
C ALA A 94 1.35 6.74 -3.76
N ARG A 95 1.29 7.39 -2.60
CA ARG A 95 0.04 7.52 -1.83
C ARG A 95 -1.03 8.29 -2.59
N ARG A 96 -0.66 9.40 -3.25
CA ARG A 96 -1.58 10.17 -4.11
C ARG A 96 -2.10 9.30 -5.26
N GLN A 97 -1.23 8.59 -5.96
CA GLN A 97 -1.62 7.71 -7.07
C GLN A 97 -2.52 6.53 -6.67
N ASN A 98 -2.39 6.02 -5.43
CA ASN A 98 -3.28 4.98 -4.93
C ASN A 98 -4.64 5.54 -4.44
N THR A 99 -4.67 6.84 -4.10
CA THR A 99 -5.90 7.56 -3.76
C THR A 99 -6.63 8.02 -5.02
N GLU A 100 -5.91 8.25 -6.13
CA GLU A 100 -6.51 8.44 -7.44
C GLU A 100 -7.27 7.16 -7.84
N PRO A 101 -8.57 7.25 -8.15
CA PRO A 101 -9.36 6.09 -8.53
C PRO A 101 -8.72 5.41 -9.74
N ARG A 102 -8.15 4.21 -9.53
CA ARG A 102 -7.77 3.34 -10.65
C ARG A 102 -9.04 3.06 -11.46
N ARG A 103 -9.18 3.74 -12.60
CA ARG A 103 -10.21 3.50 -13.63
C ARG A 103 -10.01 2.15 -14.35
N SER A 104 -9.64 1.10 -13.61
CA SER A 104 -9.27 -0.21 -14.18
C SER A 104 -9.62 -1.37 -13.25
N GLY A 105 -10.68 -1.21 -12.46
CA GLY A 105 -11.45 -2.35 -12.01
C GLY A 105 -12.53 -2.64 -13.05
N THR A 106 -12.88 -3.91 -13.25
CA THR A 106 -14.15 -4.30 -13.89
C THR A 106 -15.28 -3.89 -12.95
N TYR A 107 -15.52 -2.58 -12.83
CA TYR A 107 -16.65 -2.06 -12.08
C TYR A 107 -17.88 -2.49 -12.84
N LEU A 108 -18.72 -3.32 -12.22
CA LEU A 108 -20.14 -3.36 -12.57
C LEU A 108 -20.60 -1.92 -12.46
N MET A 109 -20.74 -1.24 -13.60
CA MET A 109 -21.17 0.14 -13.62
C MET A 109 -22.49 0.22 -12.85
N PRO A 110 -22.62 1.15 -11.90
CA PRO A 110 -23.88 1.32 -11.21
C PRO A 110 -24.97 1.59 -12.25
N THR A 111 -26.18 1.09 -12.03
CA THR A 111 -27.24 1.38 -13.00
C THR A 111 -27.59 2.88 -12.91
N ARG A 112 -28.05 3.47 -14.01
CA ARG A 112 -28.58 4.85 -14.03
C ARG A 112 -29.58 5.09 -12.88
N LYS A 113 -30.44 4.11 -12.62
CA LYS A 113 -31.45 4.15 -11.56
C LYS A 113 -30.84 4.24 -10.15
N ASP A 114 -29.67 3.63 -9.93
CA ASP A 114 -28.98 3.70 -8.65
C ASP A 114 -28.38 5.09 -8.43
N ALA A 115 -27.79 5.67 -9.48
CA ALA A 115 -27.27 7.04 -9.45
C ALA A 115 -28.40 8.07 -9.24
N GLU A 116 -29.52 7.94 -9.96
CA GLU A 116 -30.71 8.79 -9.79
C GLU A 116 -31.26 8.72 -8.36
N ARG A 117 -31.34 7.51 -7.78
CA ARG A 117 -31.81 7.33 -6.41
C ARG A 117 -30.88 7.98 -5.39
N ALA A 118 -29.58 7.86 -5.58
CA ALA A 118 -28.59 8.49 -4.70
C ALA A 118 -28.65 10.02 -4.80
N LEU A 119 -28.79 10.58 -6.01
CA LEU A 119 -28.99 12.01 -6.23
C LEU A 119 -30.28 12.53 -5.60
N ALA A 120 -31.39 11.81 -5.74
CA ALA A 120 -32.66 12.19 -5.11
C ALA A 120 -32.52 12.28 -3.59
N ARG A 121 -31.93 11.25 -2.95
CA ARG A 121 -31.65 11.25 -1.50
C ARG A 121 -30.76 12.42 -1.08
N PHE A 122 -29.73 12.72 -1.86
CA PHE A 122 -28.85 13.85 -1.60
C PHE A 122 -29.62 15.18 -1.63
N PHE A 123 -30.42 15.44 -2.66
CA PHE A 123 -31.18 16.68 -2.77
C PHE A 123 -32.25 16.79 -1.68
N ASP A 124 -32.99 15.71 -1.40
CA ASP A 124 -34.00 15.69 -0.34
C ASP A 124 -33.37 15.98 1.04
N ALA A 125 -32.26 15.33 1.36
CA ALA A 125 -31.53 15.56 2.60
C ALA A 125 -30.97 16.99 2.69
N ARG A 126 -30.47 17.53 1.58
CA ARG A 126 -29.99 18.91 1.51
C ARG A 126 -31.11 19.93 1.70
N VAL A 127 -32.27 19.72 1.10
CA VAL A 127 -33.44 20.58 1.29
C VAL A 127 -33.86 20.57 2.76
N ARG A 128 -33.94 19.39 3.37
CA ARG A 128 -34.25 19.22 4.81
C ARG A 128 -33.24 19.93 5.70
N LEU A 129 -31.94 19.77 5.43
CA LEU A 129 -30.88 20.41 6.20
C LEU A 129 -30.87 21.95 6.03
N CYS A 130 -31.20 22.46 4.85
CA CYS A 130 -31.37 23.91 4.64
C CYS A 130 -32.56 24.46 5.44
N ALA A 131 -33.64 23.70 5.58
CA ALA A 131 -34.81 24.09 6.38
C ALA A 131 -34.57 23.98 7.89
N ALA A 132 -33.75 23.01 8.32
CA ALA A 132 -33.42 22.77 9.72
C ALA A 132 -31.91 22.47 9.87
N PRO A 133 -31.06 23.50 10.05
CA PRO A 133 -29.60 23.33 10.11
C PRO A 133 -29.10 22.44 11.26
N ASP A 134 -29.87 22.38 12.36
CA ASP A 134 -29.55 21.57 13.54
C ASP A 134 -30.06 20.12 13.44
N ASP A 135 -30.71 19.75 12.32
CA ASP A 135 -31.19 18.40 12.08
C ASP A 135 -30.02 17.45 11.80
N GLN A 136 -29.60 16.74 12.85
CA GLN A 136 -28.51 15.77 12.79
C GLN A 136 -28.83 14.58 11.88
N GLU A 137 -30.09 14.20 11.72
CA GLU A 137 -30.50 13.11 10.83
C GLU A 137 -30.34 13.55 9.37
N ALA A 138 -30.77 14.76 9.04
CA ALA A 138 -30.58 15.34 7.71
C ALA A 138 -29.10 15.48 7.36
N ARG A 139 -28.26 15.88 8.31
CA ARG A 139 -26.81 15.97 8.10
C ARG A 139 -26.18 14.62 7.82
N ARG A 140 -26.51 13.60 8.61
CA ARG A 140 -26.07 12.21 8.35
C ARG A 140 -26.54 11.71 7.00
N ALA A 141 -27.79 11.98 6.62
CA ALA A 141 -28.32 11.58 5.33
C ALA A 141 -27.59 12.24 4.14
N VAL A 142 -27.14 13.50 4.28
CA VAL A 142 -26.28 14.15 3.28
C VAL A 142 -24.93 13.44 3.19
N ASP A 143 -24.27 13.18 4.32
CA ASP A 143 -22.95 12.52 4.35
C ASP A 143 -23.02 11.12 3.74
N ASP A 144 -24.05 10.34 4.06
CA ASP A 144 -24.26 8.98 3.57
C ASP A 144 -24.55 8.96 2.05
N ALA A 145 -25.37 9.90 1.57
CA ALA A 145 -25.65 10.06 0.14
C ALA A 145 -24.40 10.50 -0.64
N VAL A 146 -23.60 11.41 -0.08
CA VAL A 146 -22.32 11.84 -0.66
C VAL A 146 -21.34 10.67 -0.74
N TYR A 147 -21.19 9.91 0.34
CA TYR A 147 -20.31 8.74 0.35
C TYR A 147 -20.74 7.72 -0.71
N THR A 148 -22.04 7.45 -0.79
CA THR A 148 -22.63 6.57 -1.82
C THR A 148 -22.28 7.07 -3.21
N LEU A 149 -22.46 8.37 -3.51
CA LEU A 149 -22.13 8.94 -4.82
C LEU A 149 -20.63 8.85 -5.13
N CYS A 150 -19.75 9.07 -4.15
CA CYS A 150 -18.31 8.90 -4.31
C CYS A 150 -17.95 7.46 -4.72
N VAL A 151 -18.57 6.47 -4.08
CA VAL A 151 -18.35 5.05 -4.42
C VAL A 151 -18.90 4.72 -5.80
N LEU A 152 -20.14 5.11 -6.10
CA LEU A 152 -20.79 4.79 -7.38
C LEU A 152 -20.04 5.43 -8.55
N MET A 153 -19.61 6.68 -8.42
CA MET A 153 -18.92 7.42 -9.49
C MET A 153 -17.40 7.21 -9.49
N GLY A 154 -16.89 6.47 -8.51
CA GLY A 154 -15.45 6.27 -8.32
C GLY A 154 -14.71 7.60 -8.18
N GLN A 155 -15.26 8.56 -7.45
CA GLN A 155 -14.68 9.89 -7.26
C GLN A 155 -14.21 10.09 -5.82
N PRO A 156 -13.03 10.68 -5.59
CA PRO A 156 -12.48 10.85 -4.25
C PRO A 156 -13.08 12.05 -3.51
N THR A 157 -13.79 12.94 -4.21
CA THR A 157 -14.37 14.15 -3.62
C THR A 157 -15.89 14.19 -3.79
N PRO A 158 -16.64 14.67 -2.78
CA PRO A 158 -18.09 14.85 -2.84
C PRO A 158 -18.56 15.67 -4.05
N PHE A 159 -17.86 16.77 -4.33
CA PHE A 159 -18.23 17.68 -5.41
C PHE A 159 -18.07 17.00 -6.78
N ALA A 160 -16.94 16.35 -7.02
CA ALA A 160 -16.71 15.61 -8.26
C ALA A 160 -17.73 14.48 -8.43
N ALA A 161 -18.04 13.76 -7.34
CA ALA A 161 -19.01 12.68 -7.34
C ALA A 161 -20.43 13.14 -7.73
N VAL A 162 -20.92 14.23 -7.13
CA VAL A 162 -22.25 14.78 -7.45
C VAL A 162 -22.29 15.27 -8.90
N ASN A 163 -21.26 15.99 -9.35
CA ASN A 163 -21.20 16.50 -10.71
C ASN A 163 -21.15 15.38 -11.76
N GLU A 164 -20.32 14.36 -11.54
CA GLU A 164 -20.23 13.19 -12.42
C GLU A 164 -21.58 12.44 -12.46
N ALA A 165 -22.24 12.26 -11.31
CA ALA A 165 -23.55 11.61 -11.25
C ALA A 165 -24.64 12.39 -12.01
N LEU A 166 -24.63 13.72 -11.93
CA LEU A 166 -25.55 14.56 -12.72
C LEU A 166 -25.32 14.39 -14.22
N GLN A 167 -24.06 14.38 -14.65
CA GLN A 167 -23.71 14.14 -16.06
C GLN A 167 -24.13 12.74 -16.50
N TYR A 168 -23.82 11.71 -15.71
CA TYR A 168 -24.13 10.31 -15.96
C TYR A 168 -25.64 10.06 -16.11
N THR A 169 -26.47 10.75 -15.32
CA THR A 169 -27.94 10.61 -15.36
C THR A 169 -28.61 11.52 -16.40
N SER A 170 -27.86 12.42 -17.04
CA SER A 170 -28.35 13.27 -18.14
C SER A 170 -28.03 12.73 -19.54
N ALA A 171 -27.06 11.81 -19.62
CA ALA A 171 -26.68 11.08 -20.83
C ALA A 171 -27.72 10.02 -21.23
#